data_AF-A0A962LCQ1-F1
#
_entry.id   AF-A0A962LCQ1-F1
#
_cell.length_a   1.000
_cell.length_b   1.000
_cell.length_c   1.000
_cell.angle_alpha   90.00
_cell.angle_beta   90.00
_cell.angle_gamma   90.00
#
_symmetry.space_group_name_H-M   'P 1'
#
loop_
_entity.id
_entity.type
_entity.pdbx_description
1 polymer ?
#
loop_
_entity_poly.entity_id
_entity_poly.type
_entity_poly.pdbx_seq_one_letter_code
_entity_poly.pdbx_strand_id
1 'polypeptide(L)'
;MEQSTITFVINGRTYSLRAGDSAAIGAIPEAERQQLITLLEAVRQQEERSRAIARRAVDNAAMAARGTVAGEYSPARPERLGSGDVDALMARLVMEEKSSRKPAPTKQAMYKWVLGVAGVLLLLVLVF
;
A
#
# COMPACT_ATOMS: atom_id res chain seq x y z
N MET A 1 -3.11 34.03 -5.40
CA MET A 1 -2.86 32.72 -4.77
C MET A 1 -1.57 32.19 -5.37
N GLU A 2 -0.48 32.14 -4.62
CA GLU A 2 0.77 31.58 -5.14
C GLU A 2 0.60 30.09 -5.35
N GLN A 3 0.76 29.64 -6.59
CA GLN A 3 0.70 28.23 -6.93
C GLN A 3 2.04 27.59 -6.61
N SER A 4 2.04 26.70 -5.61
CA SER A 4 3.23 25.93 -5.23
C SER A 4 3.78 25.18 -6.43
N THR A 5 5.09 25.34 -6.68
CA THR A 5 5.80 24.59 -7.70
C THR A 5 6.21 23.25 -7.12
N ILE A 6 5.82 22.16 -7.77
CA ILE A 6 6.15 20.79 -7.36
C ILE A 6 7.32 20.33 -8.22
N THR A 7 8.43 20.01 -7.57
CA THR A 7 9.62 19.44 -8.22
C THR A 7 9.66 17.93 -7.98
N PHE A 8 9.88 17.15 -9.03
CA PHE A 8 10.00 15.70 -8.96
C PHE A 8 11.01 15.18 -9.98
N VAL A 9 11.48 13.96 -9.78
CA VAL A 9 12.51 13.34 -10.63
C VAL A 9 11.96 12.06 -11.24
N ILE A 10 12.00 11.94 -12.58
CA ILE A 10 11.62 10.74 -13.32
C ILE A 10 12.84 10.28 -14.12
N ASN A 11 13.27 9.04 -13.93
CA ASN A 11 14.41 8.45 -14.67
C ASN A 11 15.68 9.32 -14.65
N GLY A 12 15.95 10.01 -13.54
CA GLY A 12 17.11 10.89 -13.36
C GLY A 12 16.95 12.31 -13.93
N ARG A 13 15.80 12.63 -14.54
CA ARG A 13 15.47 13.97 -15.04
C ARG A 13 14.58 14.69 -14.05
N THR A 14 14.95 15.93 -13.73
CA THR A 14 14.20 16.77 -12.79
C THR A 14 13.19 17.61 -13.56
N TYR A 15 11.93 17.56 -13.13
CA TYR A 15 10.82 18.32 -13.67
C TYR A 15 10.24 19.20 -12.57
N SER A 16 9.83 20.40 -12.95
CA SER A 16 9.13 21.34 -12.08
C SER A 16 7.81 21.69 -12.72
N LEU A 17 6.71 21.36 -12.05
CA LEU A 17 5.36 21.65 -12.52
C LEU A 17 4.65 22.62 -11.58
N ARG A 18 3.87 23.52 -12.18
CA ARG A 18 2.88 24.33 -11.46
C ARG A 18 1.48 23.87 -11.83
N ALA A 19 0.53 24.06 -10.91
CA ALA A 19 -0.86 23.74 -11.15
C ALA A 19 -1.42 24.57 -12.33
N GLY A 20 -1.66 23.93 -13.47
CA GLY A 20 -2.19 24.58 -14.68
C GLY A 20 -1.15 24.91 -15.76
N ASP A 21 0.13 24.58 -15.55
CA ASP A 21 1.17 24.76 -16.57
C ASP A 21 1.16 23.59 -17.57
N SER A 22 0.24 23.65 -18.54
CA SER A 22 0.09 22.64 -19.59
C SER A 22 1.30 22.57 -20.53
N ALA A 23 2.04 23.66 -20.69
CA ALA A 23 3.24 23.70 -21.51
C ALA A 23 4.38 22.89 -20.88
N ALA A 24 4.61 23.04 -19.57
CA ALA A 24 5.60 22.24 -18.84
C ALA A 24 5.22 20.75 -18.81
N ILE A 25 3.91 20.42 -18.73
CA ILE A 25 3.43 19.03 -18.85
C ILE A 25 3.70 18.47 -20.25
N GLY A 26 3.49 19.25 -21.29
CA GLY A 26 3.75 18.85 -22.68
C GLY A 26 5.23 18.58 -22.98
N ALA A 27 6.15 19.24 -22.28
CA ALA A 27 7.59 19.06 -22.42
C ALA A 27 8.11 17.71 -21.88
N ILE A 28 7.33 17.03 -21.03
CA ILE A 28 7.68 15.70 -20.51
C ILE A 28 7.48 14.66 -21.62
N PRO A 29 8.44 13.75 -21.89
CA PRO A 29 8.26 12.67 -22.86
C PRO A 29 7.03 11.80 -22.57
N GLU A 30 6.37 11.28 -23.60
CA GLU A 30 5.11 10.53 -23.47
C GLU A 30 5.21 9.33 -22.52
N ALA A 31 6.27 8.53 -22.64
CA ALA A 31 6.52 7.40 -21.76
C ALA A 31 6.64 7.82 -20.28
N GLU A 32 7.32 8.93 -20.02
CA GLU A 32 7.50 9.48 -18.68
C GLU A 32 6.21 10.08 -18.13
N ARG A 33 5.39 10.71 -18.99
CA ARG A 33 4.04 11.18 -18.61
C ARG A 33 3.16 10.02 -18.19
N GLN A 34 3.19 8.90 -18.90
CA GLN A 34 2.38 7.73 -18.56
C GLN A 34 2.79 7.16 -17.18
N GLN A 35 4.09 7.08 -16.91
CA GLN A 35 4.60 6.68 -15.60
C GLN A 35 4.13 7.62 -14.49
N LEU A 36 4.19 8.94 -14.72
CA LEU A 36 3.71 9.94 -13.78
C LEU A 36 2.21 9.80 -13.52
N ILE A 37 1.40 9.59 -14.55
CA ILE A 37 -0.06 9.38 -14.42
C ILE A 37 -0.33 8.15 -13.54
N THR A 38 0.32 7.01 -13.84
CA THR A 38 0.18 5.79 -13.04
C THR A 38 0.58 6.01 -11.57
N LEU A 39 1.65 6.75 -11.33
CA LEU A 39 2.08 7.09 -9.97
C LEU A 39 1.04 7.96 -9.25
N LEU A 40 0.53 9.00 -9.92
CA LEU A 40 -0.47 9.90 -9.36
C LEU A 40 -1.79 9.17 -9.05
N GLU A 41 -2.20 8.23 -9.89
CA GLU A 41 -3.37 7.38 -9.64
C GLU A 41 -3.16 6.49 -8.40
N ALA A 42 -1.98 5.90 -8.25
CA ALA A 42 -1.65 5.10 -7.07
C ALA A 42 -1.69 5.94 -5.78
N VAL A 43 -1.12 7.16 -5.82
CA VAL A 43 -1.16 8.11 -4.70
C VAL A 43 -2.59 8.50 -4.36
N ARG A 44 -3.42 8.80 -5.36
CA ARG A 44 -4.84 9.12 -5.17
C ARG A 44 -5.60 7.97 -4.51
N GLN A 45 -5.40 6.73 -4.99
CA GLN A 45 -6.06 5.56 -4.42
C GLN A 45 -5.65 5.32 -2.96
N GLN A 46 -4.37 5.57 -2.63
CA GLN A 46 -3.88 5.49 -1.25
C GLN A 46 -4.50 6.56 -0.36
N GLU A 47 -4.65 7.79 -0.85
CA GLU A 47 -5.31 8.86 -0.10
C GLU A 47 -6.78 8.53 0.20
N GLU A 48 -7.52 8.03 -0.80
CA GLU A 48 -8.91 7.60 -0.64
C GLU A 48 -9.05 6.50 0.41
N ARG A 49 -8.15 5.49 0.39
CA ARG A 49 -8.11 4.44 1.42
C ARG A 49 -7.81 5.01 2.81
N SER A 50 -6.85 5.93 2.90
CA SER A 50 -6.47 6.56 4.17
C SER A 50 -7.62 7.36 4.76
N ARG A 51 -8.33 8.13 3.92
CA ARG A 51 -9.54 8.86 4.32
C ARG A 51 -10.66 7.93 4.76
N ALA A 52 -10.86 6.79 4.08
CA ALA A 52 -11.85 5.81 4.47
C ALA A 52 -11.54 5.16 5.82
N ILE A 53 -10.27 4.86 6.10
CA ILE A 53 -9.83 4.33 7.40
C ILE A 53 -10.03 5.38 8.50
N ALA A 54 -9.65 6.64 8.25
CA ALA A 54 -9.84 7.73 9.20
C ALA A 54 -11.32 7.94 9.54
N ARG A 55 -12.21 7.90 8.54
CA ARG A 55 -13.67 7.99 8.77
C ARG A 55 -14.19 6.82 9.60
N ARG A 56 -13.78 5.59 9.29
CA ARG A 56 -14.17 4.41 10.08
C ARG A 56 -13.69 4.50 11.53
N ALA A 57 -12.50 5.04 11.78
CA ALA A 57 -12.01 5.25 13.14
C ALA A 57 -12.88 6.25 13.91
N VAL A 58 -13.28 7.34 13.26
CA VAL A 58 -14.19 8.35 13.86
C VAL A 58 -15.58 7.77 14.09
N ASP A 59 -16.15 7.04 13.12
CA ASP A 59 -17.47 6.44 13.23
C ASP A 59 -17.49 5.36 14.33
N ASN A 60 -16.44 4.53 14.43
CA ASN A 60 -16.31 3.54 15.50
C ASN A 60 -16.17 4.20 16.87
N ALA A 61 -15.41 5.30 16.98
CA ALA A 61 -15.31 6.07 18.23
C ALA A 61 -16.66 6.71 18.60
N ALA A 62 -17.41 7.21 17.62
CA ALA A 62 -18.74 7.77 17.83
C ALA A 62 -19.79 6.71 18.21
N MET A 63 -19.71 5.50 17.65
CA MET A 63 -20.56 4.37 18.03
C MET A 63 -20.20 3.84 19.43
N ALA A 64 -18.92 3.76 19.77
CA ALA A 64 -18.47 3.41 21.13
C ALA A 64 -18.94 4.44 22.16
N ALA A 65 -18.96 5.72 21.80
CA ALA A 65 -19.49 6.79 22.65
C ALA A 65 -21.03 6.73 22.80
N ARG A 66 -21.76 6.31 21.75
CA ARG A 66 -23.23 6.19 21.75
C ARG A 66 -23.75 4.88 22.34
N GLY A 67 -22.93 3.84 22.44
CA GLY A 67 -23.27 2.53 23.01
C GLY A 67 -23.37 2.50 24.55
N THR A 68 -23.36 3.63 25.24
CA THR A 68 -23.49 3.69 26.71
C THR A 68 -24.93 3.79 27.22
N VAL A 69 -25.94 3.54 26.38
CA VAL A 69 -27.33 3.45 26.83
C VAL A 69 -27.99 2.18 26.27
N ALA A 70 -28.43 1.31 27.18
CA ALA A 70 -29.20 0.07 26.98
C ALA A 70 -28.42 -1.17 26.53
N GLY A 71 -27.88 -1.87 27.53
CA GLY A 71 -27.41 -3.24 27.41
C GLY A 71 -26.66 -3.62 28.67
N GLU A 72 -27.40 -4.22 29.61
CA GLU A 72 -26.96 -4.81 30.88
C GLU A 72 -25.48 -5.23 30.91
N TYR A 73 -24.60 -4.27 31.20
CA TYR A 73 -23.20 -4.51 31.51
C TYR A 73 -23.13 -4.66 33.02
N SER A 74 -22.97 -5.90 33.47
CA SER A 74 -22.33 -6.14 34.75
C SER A 74 -21.04 -5.30 34.74
N PRO A 75 -20.81 -4.39 35.70
CA PRO A 75 -19.61 -3.59 35.70
C PRO A 75 -18.44 -4.54 35.92
N ALA A 76 -17.82 -4.98 34.83
CA ALA A 76 -16.48 -5.56 34.88
C ALA A 76 -15.64 -4.48 35.54
N ARG A 77 -15.33 -4.75 36.81
CA ARG A 77 -14.55 -3.88 37.67
C ARG A 77 -13.35 -3.35 36.90
N PRO A 78 -12.91 -2.11 37.16
CA PRO A 78 -11.63 -1.62 36.67
C PRO A 78 -10.50 -2.34 37.44
N GLU A 79 -10.44 -3.67 37.32
CA GLU A 79 -9.31 -4.47 37.74
C GLU A 79 -8.26 -4.33 36.63
N ARG A 80 -7.38 -3.35 36.84
CA ARG A 80 -5.97 -3.33 36.43
C ARG A 80 -5.71 -4.21 35.20
N LEU A 81 -5.72 -3.59 34.02
CA LEU A 81 -5.13 -4.13 32.80
C LEU A 81 -3.73 -4.67 33.14
N GLY A 82 -3.64 -5.98 33.33
CA GLY A 82 -2.41 -6.68 33.65
C GLY A 82 -1.54 -6.72 32.40
N SER A 83 -0.23 -6.67 32.59
CA SER A 83 0.79 -6.72 31.55
C SER A 83 0.65 -7.87 30.53
N GLY A 84 -0.18 -8.88 30.82
CA GLY A 84 -0.47 -10.00 29.92
C GLY A 84 -1.35 -9.66 28.71
N ASP A 85 -2.19 -8.61 28.75
CA ASP A 85 -3.04 -8.25 27.61
C ASP A 85 -2.24 -7.56 26.48
N VAL A 86 -1.16 -6.87 26.83
CA VAL A 86 -0.25 -6.26 25.85
C VAL A 86 0.51 -7.36 25.10
N ASP A 87 0.94 -8.41 25.79
CA ASP A 87 1.57 -9.58 25.17
C ASP A 87 0.60 -10.36 24.28
N ALA A 88 -0.68 -10.46 24.67
CA ALA A 88 -1.70 -11.09 23.84
C ALA A 88 -1.95 -10.33 22.53
N LEU A 89 -1.95 -8.99 22.58
CA LEU A 89 -2.05 -8.16 21.38
C LEU A 89 -0.79 -8.23 20.50
N MET A 90 0.39 -8.23 21.11
CA MET A 90 1.67 -8.41 20.41
C MET A 90 1.74 -9.79 19.74
N ALA A 91 1.35 -10.85 20.43
CA ALA A 91 1.30 -12.21 19.90
C ALA A 91 0.34 -12.30 18.71
N ARG A 92 -0.81 -11.62 18.80
CA ARG A 92 -1.80 -11.55 17.71
C ARG A 92 -1.27 -10.79 16.49
N LEU A 93 -0.62 -9.64 16.70
CA LEU A 93 0.03 -8.86 15.64
C LEU A 93 1.15 -9.66 14.94
N VAL A 94 1.97 -10.36 15.70
CA VAL A 94 3.05 -11.21 15.17
C VAL A 94 2.52 -12.43 14.41
N MET A 95 1.43 -13.04 14.88
CA MET A 95 0.77 -14.13 14.15
C MET A 95 0.14 -13.66 12.84
N GLU A 96 -0.50 -12.49 12.83
CA GLU A 96 -1.13 -11.93 11.64
C GLU A 96 -0.10 -11.50 10.57
N GLU A 97 1.06 -11.00 10.99
CA GLU A 97 2.19 -10.70 10.09
C GLU A 97 2.77 -11.99 9.46
N LYS A 98 2.97 -13.04 10.26
CA LYS A 98 3.47 -14.33 9.76
C LYS A 98 2.49 -15.02 8.82
N SER A 99 1.18 -14.90 9.08
CA SER A 99 0.13 -15.43 8.20
C SER A 99 -0.01 -14.65 6.89
N SER A 100 0.33 -13.36 6.88
CA SER A 100 0.25 -12.49 5.70
C SER A 100 1.51 -12.53 4.82
N ARG A 101 2.62 -13.12 5.31
CA ARG A 101 3.77 -13.43 4.48
C ARG A 101 3.42 -14.58 3.54
N LYS A 102 2.93 -14.24 2.35
CA LYS A 102 2.87 -15.14 1.19
C LYS A 102 4.21 -15.87 1.07
N PRO A 103 4.24 -17.20 0.89
CA PRO A 103 5.49 -17.93 0.74
C PRO A 103 6.21 -17.36 -0.46
N ALA A 104 7.37 -16.73 -0.21
CA ALA A 104 8.23 -16.25 -1.27
C ALA A 104 8.52 -17.43 -2.20
N PRO A 105 8.38 -17.27 -3.53
CA PRO A 105 8.67 -18.34 -4.46
C PRO A 105 10.10 -18.82 -4.20
N THR A 106 10.21 -20.07 -3.77
CA THR A 106 11.46 -20.71 -3.41
C THR A 106 12.40 -20.61 -4.62
N LYS A 107 13.65 -20.20 -4.41
CA LYS A 107 14.66 -20.04 -5.48
C LYS A 107 14.75 -21.24 -6.43
N GLN A 108 14.42 -22.43 -5.93
CA GLN A 108 14.34 -23.68 -6.68
C GLN A 108 13.21 -23.70 -7.75
N ALA A 109 12.05 -23.12 -7.46
CA ALA A 109 10.95 -22.99 -8.43
C ALA A 109 11.32 -22.02 -9.56
N MET A 110 12.02 -20.93 -9.21
CA MET A 110 12.53 -19.97 -10.18
C MET A 110 13.59 -20.60 -11.11
N TYR A 111 14.50 -21.41 -10.57
CA TYR A 111 15.52 -22.10 -11.38
C TYR A 111 14.92 -23.13 -12.35
N LYS A 112 13.90 -23.87 -11.92
CA LYS A 112 13.16 -24.81 -12.80
C LYS A 112 12.50 -24.10 -13.98
N TRP A 113 11.90 -22.93 -13.72
CA TRP A 113 11.29 -22.12 -14.77
C TRP A 113 12.33 -21.59 -15.78
N VAL A 114 13.45 -21.05 -15.28
CA VAL A 114 14.53 -20.56 -16.14
C VAL A 114 15.12 -21.67 -17.00
N LEU A 115 15.36 -22.85 -16.43
CA LEU A 115 15.91 -23.99 -17.16
C LEU A 115 14.95 -24.49 -18.24
N GLY A 116 13.63 -24.51 -17.95
CA GLY A 116 12.60 -24.87 -18.93
C GLY A 116 12.56 -23.88 -20.10
N VAL A 117 12.55 -22.58 -19.82
CA VAL A 117 12.53 -21.53 -20.86
C VAL A 117 13.80 -21.59 -21.72
N ALA A 118 14.97 -21.75 -21.09
CA ALA A 118 16.24 -21.88 -21.81
C ALA A 118 16.25 -23.11 -22.73
N GLY A 119 15.75 -24.26 -22.25
CA GLY A 119 15.63 -25.48 -23.04
C GLY A 119 14.72 -25.30 -24.26
N VAL A 120 13.56 -24.66 -24.09
CA VAL A 120 12.63 -24.38 -25.19
C VAL A 120 13.26 -23.46 -26.23
N LEU A 121 13.94 -22.39 -25.81
CA LEU A 121 14.64 -21.48 -26.73
C LEU A 121 15.73 -22.19 -27.53
N LEU A 122 16.51 -23.06 -26.89
CA LEU A 122 17.57 -23.81 -27.53
C LEU A 122 16.99 -24.79 -28.57
N LEU A 123 15.87 -25.44 -28.25
CA LEU A 123 15.15 -26.32 -29.17
C LEU A 123 14.58 -25.53 -30.36
N LEU A 124 14.06 -24.33 -30.11
CA LEU A 124 13.50 -23.47 -31.16
C LEU A 124 14.56 -23.03 -32.16
N VAL A 125 15.76 -22.65 -31.67
CA VAL A 125 16.93 -22.30 -32.49
C VAL A 125 17.48 -23.51 -33.27
N LEU A 126 17.26 -24.73 -32.79
CA LEU A 126 17.75 -25.93 -33.48
C LEU A 126 16.80 -26.41 -34.59
N VAL A 127 15.52 -26.05 -34.47
CA VAL A 127 14.47 -26.38 -35.45
C VAL A 127 14.33 -25.32 -36.55
N PHE A 128 14.62 -24.05 -36.23
CA PHE A 128 14.62 -22.91 -37.16
C PHE A 128 16.02 -22.58 -37.67
#